data_AF-L1JMZ1-F1
#
_entry.id   AF-L1JMZ1-F1
#
_cell.length_a   1.000
_cell.length_b   1.000
_cell.length_c   1.000
_cell.angle_alpha   90.00
_cell.angle_beta   90.00
_cell.angle_gamma   90.00
#
_symmetry.space_group_name_H-M   'P 1'
#
loop_
_entity.id
_entity.type
_entity.pdbx_description
1 polymer ?
#
loop_
_entity_poly.entity_id
_entity_poly.type
_entity_poly.pdbx_seq_one_letter_code
_entity_poly.pdbx_strand_id
1 'polypeptide(L)'
;MAHSTATASNKKTQQLVEYLGLSQAELNAPVSVEEVRSMCEYLGIGEEETFLIRFAVSALQAPIPKDWMVLKDKQGVPFYCNRRTKKTSYRHPSDEMFMQRVKAERRRWEELTRSERDRLLLQHKWMRFEEEDGKTFWKKL
;
A
#
# COMPACT_ATOMS: atom_id res chain seq x y z
N MET A 1 22.34 18.16 22.04
CA MET A 1 21.06 18.86 21.88
C MET A 1 20.05 17.88 21.30
N ALA A 2 18.94 17.69 21.99
CA ALA A 2 17.89 16.75 21.64
C ALA A 2 17.03 17.28 20.49
N HIS A 3 16.63 16.42 19.57
CA HIS A 3 15.35 16.55 18.87
C HIS A 3 14.68 15.18 18.75
N SER A 4 13.85 14.89 19.76
CA SER A 4 12.73 13.97 19.68
C SER A 4 11.59 14.59 18.89
N THR A 5 11.14 13.91 17.83
CA THR A 5 9.79 13.96 17.26
C THR A 5 9.65 12.67 16.45
N ALA A 6 8.75 11.71 16.69
CA ALA A 6 7.31 11.87 16.77
C ALA A 6 6.65 10.71 17.56
N THR A 7 5.98 11.08 18.65
CA THR A 7 5.15 10.20 19.48
C THR A 7 3.69 10.41 19.09
N ALA A 8 3.10 9.54 18.25
CA ALA A 8 1.62 9.44 18.11
C ALA A 8 1.11 8.22 17.30
N SER A 9 1.93 7.54 16.49
CA SER A 9 1.46 6.47 15.59
C SER A 9 1.82 5.05 16.03
N ASN A 10 1.85 4.77 17.34
CA ASN A 10 2.44 3.54 17.89
C ASN A 10 1.42 2.50 18.39
N LYS A 11 0.20 2.89 18.82
CA LYS A 11 -0.75 1.93 19.43
C LYS A 11 -1.56 1.08 18.44
N LYS A 12 -1.76 1.54 17.20
CA LYS A 12 -2.54 0.81 16.18
C LYS A 12 -1.69 -0.15 15.35
N THR A 13 -0.44 0.21 15.11
CA THR A 13 0.58 -0.63 14.47
C THR A 13 0.95 -1.82 15.35
N GLN A 14 1.05 -1.64 16.68
CA GLN A 14 1.28 -2.73 17.64
C GLN A 14 0.23 -3.85 17.59
N GLN A 15 -1.04 -3.53 17.32
CA GLN A 15 -2.09 -4.55 17.19
C GLN A 15 -1.94 -5.40 15.92
N LEU A 16 -1.30 -4.88 14.87
CA LEU A 16 -1.00 -5.64 13.65
C LEU A 16 0.26 -6.49 13.80
N VAL A 17 1.31 -5.97 14.47
CA VAL A 17 2.54 -6.70 14.88
C VAL A 17 2.14 -8.01 15.58
N GLU A 18 1.44 -7.87 16.70
CA GLU A 18 1.13 -8.96 17.61
C GLU A 18 0.18 -9.99 16.98
N TYR A 19 -0.73 -9.54 16.12
CA TYR A 19 -1.78 -10.39 15.57
C TYR A 19 -1.40 -11.13 14.29
N LEU A 20 -0.64 -10.47 13.41
CA LEU A 20 -0.15 -11.07 12.17
C LEU A 20 1.13 -11.91 12.39
N GLY A 21 1.71 -11.86 13.61
CA GLY A 21 2.97 -12.52 13.91
C GLY A 21 4.17 -11.81 13.28
N LEU A 22 3.99 -10.53 12.93
CA LEU A 22 5.04 -9.68 12.36
C LEU A 22 5.79 -9.02 13.50
N SER A 23 7.11 -8.97 13.42
CA SER A 23 7.97 -8.18 14.29
C SER A 23 7.84 -6.68 14.00
N GLN A 24 8.22 -5.86 14.98
CA GLN A 24 8.29 -4.41 14.81
C GLN A 24 9.26 -3.99 13.68
N ALA A 25 10.25 -4.83 13.36
CA ALA A 25 11.17 -4.62 12.25
C ALA A 25 10.51 -4.89 10.89
N GLU A 26 9.69 -5.93 10.76
CA GLU A 26 8.93 -6.24 9.53
C GLU A 26 7.90 -5.15 9.21
N LEU A 27 7.32 -4.52 10.23
CA LEU A 27 6.42 -3.38 10.04
C LEU A 27 7.11 -2.07 9.63
N ASN A 28 8.39 -1.93 9.97
CA ASN A 28 9.22 -0.79 9.59
C ASN A 28 10.06 -1.07 8.33
N ALA A 29 9.99 -2.29 7.79
CA ALA A 29 10.70 -2.65 6.58
C ALA A 29 10.14 -1.84 5.40
N PRO A 30 11.00 -1.43 4.46
CA PRO A 30 10.53 -0.91 3.19
C PRO A 30 9.61 -1.95 2.53
N VAL A 31 8.48 -1.50 1.98
CA VAL A 31 7.57 -2.36 1.22
C VAL A 31 8.36 -3.00 0.09
N SER A 32 8.39 -4.33 0.07
CA SER A 32 9.17 -5.09 -0.92
C SER A 32 8.54 -5.00 -2.31
N VAL A 33 9.35 -5.24 -3.36
CA VAL A 33 8.84 -5.25 -4.74
C VAL A 33 7.78 -6.32 -4.96
N GLU A 34 7.92 -7.47 -4.30
CA GLU A 34 6.95 -8.55 -4.43
C GLU A 34 5.60 -8.14 -3.83
N GLU A 35 5.59 -7.52 -2.65
CA GLU A 35 4.36 -7.00 -2.04
C GLU A 35 3.70 -5.93 -2.94
N VAL A 36 4.50 -5.02 -3.52
CA VAL A 36 3.98 -4.03 -4.47
C VAL A 36 3.42 -4.70 -5.72
N ARG A 37 4.09 -5.72 -6.26
CA ARG A 37 3.64 -6.48 -7.44
C ARG A 37 2.32 -7.19 -7.16
N SER A 38 2.22 -7.94 -6.06
CA SER A 38 0.98 -8.61 -5.67
C SER A 38 -0.16 -7.61 -5.44
N MET A 39 0.13 -6.44 -4.86
CA MET A 39 -0.88 -5.40 -4.67
C MET A 39 -1.28 -4.73 -5.99
N CYS A 40 -0.35 -4.55 -6.94
CA CYS A 40 -0.68 -4.10 -8.29
C CYS A 40 -1.63 -5.07 -8.98
N GLU A 41 -1.35 -6.38 -8.91
CA GLU A 41 -2.25 -7.41 -9.44
C GLU A 41 -3.63 -7.36 -8.78
N TYR A 42 -3.66 -7.26 -7.44
CA TYR A 42 -4.89 -7.17 -6.67
C TYR A 42 -5.75 -5.94 -7.04
N LEU A 43 -5.12 -4.79 -7.28
CA LEU A 43 -5.79 -3.55 -7.67
C LEU A 43 -6.07 -3.45 -9.18
N GLY A 44 -5.60 -4.41 -9.98
CA GLY A 44 -5.74 -4.39 -11.44
C GLY A 44 -4.91 -3.28 -12.10
N ILE A 45 -3.69 -3.08 -11.64
CA ILE A 45 -2.69 -2.15 -12.22
C ILE A 45 -1.78 -2.97 -13.14
N GLY A 46 -1.74 -2.62 -14.43
CA GLY A 46 -0.87 -3.26 -15.41
C GLY A 46 0.60 -2.87 -15.25
N GLU A 47 1.51 -3.70 -15.76
CA GLU A 47 2.97 -3.48 -15.67
C GLU A 47 3.41 -2.15 -16.31
N GLU A 48 2.75 -1.75 -17.40
CA GLU A 48 3.02 -0.50 -18.12
C GLU A 48 2.44 0.74 -17.41
N GLU A 49 1.55 0.55 -16.44
CA GLU A 49 0.86 1.63 -15.72
C GLU A 49 1.69 2.10 -14.50
N THR A 50 2.98 2.33 -14.71
CA THR A 50 3.94 2.67 -13.64
C THR A 50 3.52 3.89 -12.81
N PHE A 51 2.78 4.83 -13.41
CA PHE A 51 2.21 6.01 -12.74
C PHE A 51 1.16 5.68 -11.67
N LEU A 52 0.59 4.47 -11.70
CA LEU A 52 -0.40 3.98 -10.73
C LEU A 52 0.22 3.22 -9.55
N ILE A 53 1.49 2.79 -9.63
CA ILE A 53 2.18 2.00 -8.59
C ILE A 53 2.08 2.67 -7.21
N ARG A 54 2.11 4.01 -7.15
CA ARG A 54 1.95 4.77 -5.90
C ARG A 54 0.68 4.41 -5.12
N PHE A 55 -0.39 3.98 -5.79
CA PHE A 55 -1.63 3.57 -5.13
C PHE A 55 -1.51 2.19 -4.50
N ALA A 56 -0.77 1.26 -5.12
CA ALA A 56 -0.46 -0.04 -4.53
C ALA A 56 0.39 0.12 -3.26
N VAL A 57 1.45 0.94 -3.31
CA VAL A 57 2.28 1.26 -2.15
C VAL A 57 1.42 1.90 -1.04
N SER A 58 0.56 2.85 -1.38
CA SER A 58 -0.33 3.52 -0.42
C SER A 58 -1.35 2.56 0.19
N ALA A 59 -1.82 1.56 -0.55
CA ALA A 59 -2.77 0.55 -0.06
C ALA A 59 -2.12 -0.38 0.97
N LEU A 60 -0.89 -0.82 0.72
CA LEU A 60 -0.12 -1.66 1.65
C LEU A 60 0.19 -0.95 2.97
N GLN A 61 0.40 0.36 2.92
CA GLN A 61 0.68 1.19 4.10
C GLN A 61 -0.57 1.76 4.76
N ALA A 62 -1.77 1.47 4.23
CA ALA A 62 -3.00 2.05 4.72
C ALA A 62 -3.29 1.56 6.15
N PRO A 63 -3.55 2.45 7.11
CA PRO A 63 -3.90 2.03 8.46
C PRO A 63 -5.30 1.44 8.51
N ILE A 64 -5.51 0.46 9.40
CA ILE A 64 -6.86 -0.04 9.69
C ILE A 64 -7.73 1.11 10.21
N PRO A 65 -8.90 1.37 9.59
CA PRO A 65 -9.80 2.42 10.05
C PRO A 65 -10.28 2.17 11.49
N LYS A 66 -10.60 3.24 12.23
CA LYS A 66 -10.86 3.20 13.68
C LYS A 66 -11.88 2.13 14.13
N ASP A 67 -12.93 1.90 13.36
CA ASP A 67 -14.01 0.97 13.73
C ASP A 67 -13.74 -0.47 13.27
N TRP A 68 -12.63 -0.71 12.58
CA TRP A 68 -12.27 -2.03 12.05
C TRP A 68 -11.18 -2.68 12.91
N MET A 69 -11.14 -4.00 12.88
CA MET A 69 -10.10 -4.81 13.49
C MET A 69 -9.80 -6.02 12.61
N VAL A 70 -8.59 -6.59 12.75
CA VAL A 70 -8.19 -7.82 12.08
C VAL A 70 -8.43 -8.98 13.03
N LEU A 71 -9.04 -10.03 12.51
CA LEU A 71 -9.32 -11.31 13.17
C LEU A 71 -8.81 -12.44 12.27
N LYS A 72 -8.78 -13.68 12.76
CA LYS A 72 -8.38 -14.90 12.06
C LYS A 72 -9.55 -15.86 12.15
N ASP A 73 -9.87 -16.52 11.05
CA ASP A 73 -10.85 -17.59 11.05
C ASP A 73 -10.26 -18.88 11.65
N LYS A 74 -11.04 -19.98 11.58
CA LYS A 74 -10.64 -21.27 12.14
C LYS A 74 -9.40 -21.86 11.46
N GLN A 75 -9.08 -21.40 10.25
CA GLN A 75 -7.94 -21.82 9.44
C GLN A 75 -6.72 -20.90 9.65
N GLY A 76 -6.85 -19.86 10.49
CA GLY A 76 -5.80 -18.89 10.72
C GLY A 76 -5.71 -17.79 9.66
N VAL A 77 -6.67 -17.71 8.72
CA VAL A 77 -6.66 -16.71 7.65
C VAL A 77 -7.17 -15.38 8.18
N PRO A 78 -6.43 -14.27 7.98
CA PRO A 78 -6.85 -12.97 8.47
C PRO A 78 -8.08 -12.44 7.71
N PHE A 79 -9.02 -11.84 8.44
CA PHE A 79 -10.17 -11.11 7.92
C PHE A 79 -10.44 -9.85 8.76
N TYR A 80 -11.16 -8.90 8.17
CA TYR A 80 -11.48 -7.62 8.77
C TYR A 80 -12.90 -7.61 9.32
N CYS A 81 -13.09 -7.12 10.54
CA CYS A 81 -14.40 -6.98 11.17
C CYS A 81 -14.63 -5.53 11.63
N ASN A 82 -15.76 -4.96 11.24
CA ASN A 82 -16.21 -3.67 11.75
C ASN A 82 -16.91 -3.86 13.11
N ARG A 83 -16.34 -3.32 14.17
CA ARG A 83 -16.84 -3.47 15.56
C ARG A 83 -18.20 -2.84 15.77
N ARG A 84 -18.53 -1.78 15.02
CA ARG A 84 -19.77 -1.02 15.12
C ARG A 84 -20.90 -1.68 14.34
N THR A 85 -20.66 -2.09 13.10
CA THR A 85 -21.70 -2.64 12.22
C THR A 85 -21.74 -4.16 12.17
N LYS A 86 -20.74 -4.84 12.79
CA LYS A 86 -20.53 -6.30 12.74
C LYS A 86 -20.32 -6.86 11.32
N LYS A 87 -20.03 -6.00 10.34
CA LYS A 87 -19.70 -6.43 8.98
C LYS A 87 -18.31 -7.05 8.97
N THR A 88 -18.16 -8.16 8.25
CA THR A 88 -16.87 -8.82 8.03
C THR A 88 -16.49 -8.78 6.56
N SER A 89 -15.20 -8.85 6.27
CA SER A 89 -14.65 -8.82 4.92
C SER A 89 -13.27 -9.45 4.90
N TYR A 90 -12.95 -10.25 3.89
CA TYR A 90 -11.57 -10.67 3.63
C TYR A 90 -10.75 -9.59 2.90
N ARG A 91 -11.42 -8.58 2.34
CA ARG A 91 -10.78 -7.39 1.76
C ARG A 91 -10.54 -6.33 2.82
N HIS A 92 -9.44 -5.60 2.71
CA HIS A 92 -9.17 -4.48 3.59
C HIS A 92 -10.19 -3.37 3.32
N PRO A 93 -10.74 -2.71 4.36
CA PRO A 93 -11.85 -1.77 4.23
C PRO A 93 -11.53 -0.51 3.41
N SER A 94 -10.25 -0.24 3.14
CA SER A 94 -9.83 0.87 2.27
C SER A 94 -9.57 0.46 0.82
N ASP A 95 -9.62 -0.84 0.48
CA ASP A 95 -9.27 -1.32 -0.85
C ASP A 95 -10.17 -0.74 -1.93
N GLU A 96 -11.47 -0.65 -1.65
CA GLU A 96 -12.44 -0.08 -2.58
C GLU A 96 -12.11 1.38 -2.93
N MET A 97 -11.65 2.17 -1.95
CA MET A 97 -11.20 3.54 -2.20
C MET A 97 -9.97 3.56 -3.13
N PHE A 98 -9.00 2.67 -2.93
CA PHE A 98 -7.82 2.60 -3.79
C PHE A 98 -8.16 2.14 -5.21
N MET A 99 -9.03 1.15 -5.36
CA MET A 99 -9.55 0.71 -6.66
C MET A 99 -10.25 1.86 -7.41
N GLN A 100 -11.06 2.67 -6.71
CA GLN A 100 -11.69 3.84 -7.30
C GLN A 100 -10.67 4.91 -7.72
N ARG A 101 -9.62 5.15 -6.92
CA ARG A 101 -8.54 6.09 -7.26
C ARG A 101 -7.74 5.63 -8.48
N VAL A 102 -7.43 4.33 -8.56
CA VAL A 102 -6.78 3.72 -9.74
C VAL A 102 -7.62 3.97 -10.99
N LYS A 103 -8.92 3.70 -10.93
CA LYS A 103 -9.84 3.94 -12.05
C LYS A 103 -9.91 5.42 -12.43
N ALA A 104 -9.97 6.31 -11.45
CA ALA A 104 -10.04 7.75 -11.70
C ALA A 104 -8.75 8.29 -12.31
N GLU A 105 -7.59 7.89 -11.79
CA GLU A 105 -6.29 8.34 -12.32
C GLU A 105 -6.04 7.79 -13.72
N ARG A 106 -6.47 6.55 -14.02
CA ARG A 106 -6.41 5.99 -15.37
C ARG A 106 -7.23 6.82 -16.37
N ARG A 107 -8.46 7.20 -16.02
CA ARG A 107 -9.29 8.09 -16.87
C ARG A 107 -8.64 9.45 -17.06
N ARG A 108 -8.14 10.06 -15.98
CA ARG A 108 -7.41 11.32 -16.05
C ARG A 108 -6.19 11.18 -16.97
N TRP A 109 -5.48 10.06 -16.88
CA TRP A 109 -4.32 9.77 -17.72
C TRP A 109 -4.69 9.79 -19.20
N GLU A 110 -5.79 9.14 -19.59
CA GLU A 110 -6.31 9.10 -20.96
C GLU A 110 -6.58 10.50 -21.53
N GLU A 111 -7.05 11.43 -20.70
CA GLU A 111 -7.35 12.82 -21.09
C GLU A 111 -6.10 13.72 -21.21
N LEU A 112 -4.99 13.35 -20.56
CA LEU A 112 -3.75 14.13 -20.61
C LEU A 112 -3.09 14.03 -21.98
N THR A 113 -2.53 15.14 -22.44
CA THR A 113 -1.65 15.15 -23.60
C THR A 113 -0.37 14.37 -23.31
N ARG A 114 0.31 13.89 -24.36
CA ARG A 114 1.62 13.22 -24.23
C ARG A 114 2.62 14.07 -23.43
N SER A 115 2.68 15.37 -23.71
CA SER A 115 3.61 16.29 -23.03
C SER A 115 3.33 16.42 -21.53
N GLU A 116 2.07 16.39 -21.11
CA GLU A 116 1.68 16.45 -19.70
C GLU A 116 1.94 15.12 -18.99
N ARG A 117 1.68 13.99 -19.66
CA ARG A 117 2.05 12.66 -19.16
C ARG A 117 3.55 12.58 -18.92
N ASP A 118 4.36 12.95 -19.91
CA ASP A 118 5.82 12.94 -19.82
C ASP A 118 6.32 13.80 -18.65
N ARG A 119 5.74 15.00 -18.47
CA ARG A 119 6.03 15.89 -17.34
C ARG A 119 5.68 15.26 -15.98
N LEU A 120 4.54 14.58 -15.87
CA LEU A 120 4.12 13.92 -14.63
C LEU A 120 4.96 12.69 -14.31
N LEU A 121 5.35 11.91 -15.33
CA LEU A 121 6.28 10.79 -15.16
C LEU A 121 7.62 11.29 -14.64
N LEU A 122 8.10 12.44 -15.12
CA LEU A 122 9.32 13.06 -14.61
C LEU A 122 9.18 13.52 -13.15
N GLN A 123 8.03 14.07 -12.76
CA GLN A 123 7.79 14.56 -11.38
C GLN A 123 7.66 13.42 -10.35
N HIS A 124 7.18 12.27 -10.77
CA HIS A 124 6.92 11.12 -9.90
C HIS A 124 7.69 9.88 -10.35
N LYS A 125 8.88 10.06 -10.93
CA LYS A 125 9.63 8.97 -11.58
C LYS A 125 10.06 7.94 -10.55
N TRP A 126 9.28 6.86 -10.42
CA TRP A 126 9.71 5.64 -9.77
C TRP A 126 10.46 4.82 -10.82
N MET A 127 11.75 4.56 -10.60
CA MET A 127 12.52 3.67 -11.46
C MET A 127 12.79 2.36 -10.73
N ARG A 128 12.76 1.26 -11.49
CA ARG A 128 13.27 -0.02 -11.05
C ARG A 128 14.79 0.03 -11.07
N PHE A 129 15.40 -0.28 -9.96
CA PHE A 129 16.83 -0.50 -9.82
C PHE A 129 17.09 -1.97 -9.52
N GLU A 130 18.27 -2.45 -9.90
CA GLU A 130 18.77 -3.79 -9.61
C GLU A 130 20.13 -3.64 -8.93
N GLU A 131 20.30 -4.26 -7.76
CA GLU A 131 21.56 -4.32 -7.02
C GLU A 131 22.46 -5.46 -7.53
N GLU A 132 23.76 -5.41 -7.20
CA GLU A 132 24.74 -6.44 -7.59
C GLU A 132 24.37 -7.85 -7.10
N ASP A 133 23.53 -7.97 -6.08
CA ASP A 133 23.02 -9.22 -5.53
C ASP A 133 21.72 -9.72 -6.21
N GLY A 134 21.24 -9.02 -7.25
CA GLY A 134 20.04 -9.35 -8.01
C GLY A 134 18.73 -8.86 -7.36
N LYS A 135 18.77 -8.17 -6.22
CA LYS A 135 17.56 -7.56 -5.65
C LYS A 135 17.11 -6.39 -6.50
N THR A 136 15.80 -6.32 -6.74
CA THR A 136 15.19 -5.19 -7.45
C THR A 136 14.33 -4.36 -6.50
N PHE A 137 14.36 -3.04 -6.65
CA PHE A 137 13.52 -2.12 -5.90
C PHE A 137 13.07 -0.93 -6.73
N TRP A 138 11.88 -0.40 -6.40
CA TRP A 138 11.39 0.85 -6.98
C TRP A 138 11.85 2.02 -6.11
N LYS A 139 12.57 2.97 -6.71
CA LYS A 139 13.00 4.19 -6.03
C LYS A 139 12.47 5.41 -6.77
N LYS A 140 11.88 6.33 -6.01
CA LYS A 140 11.52 7.66 -6.49
C LYS A 140 12.80 8.48 -6.72
N LEU A 141 12.97 9.02 -7.93
CA LEU A 141 14.02 9.99 -8.26
C LEU A 141 13.75 11.37 -7.64
#